data_AF-A0A2G2XH26-F1
#
_entry.id   AF-A0A2G2XH26-F1
#
_cell.length_a   1.000
_cell.length_b   1.000
_cell.length_c   1.000
_cell.angle_alpha   90.00
_cell.angle_beta   90.00
_cell.angle_gamma   90.00
#
_symmetry.space_group_name_H-M   'P 1'
#
loop_
_entity.id
_entity.type
_entity.pdbx_description
1 polymer ?
#
loop_
_entity_poly.entity_id
_entity_poly.type
_entity_poly.pdbx_seq_one_letter_code
_entity_poly.pdbx_strand_id
1 'polypeptide(L)'
;MASKREEEISRMEEGKIHGASVTNVGFCASTSVVVLLQKLIAEVIGTYFVIFAGCGSVVVNKLYGSVTFPGICVTWGLIVMVMAYTVGHISGAHFNPAVTITFTLFRRLPWKEAPLYIIAQLMGSLLASVTLVLMFDITPEAYFGTVPVGSNGQSLAVEIIISFLLMFVICGIATDDRAIGHVSGIAVGMTITLNVFVGGYDY
;
A
#
# COMPACT_ATOMS: atom_id res chain seq x y z
N MET A 1 30.30 -52.66 -22.39
CA MET A 1 29.23 -52.12 -21.53
C MET A 1 28.92 -50.63 -21.76
N ALA A 2 29.70 -49.89 -22.57
CA ALA A 2 29.40 -48.48 -22.89
C ALA A 2 28.36 -48.28 -24.01
N SER A 3 28.30 -49.15 -25.03
CA SER A 3 27.45 -48.86 -26.21
C SER A 3 25.94 -49.09 -25.99
N LYS A 4 25.54 -49.87 -24.98
CA LYS A 4 24.12 -50.05 -24.63
C LYS A 4 23.49 -48.84 -23.93
N ARG A 5 24.32 -47.95 -23.36
CA ARG A 5 23.85 -46.77 -22.62
C ARG A 5 23.70 -45.54 -23.52
N GLU A 6 24.42 -45.50 -24.65
CA GLU A 6 24.31 -44.44 -25.65
C GLU A 6 23.10 -44.65 -26.58
N GLU A 7 22.75 -45.90 -26.91
CA GLU A 7 21.51 -46.23 -27.62
C GLU A 7 20.25 -45.90 -26.79
N GLU A 8 20.33 -45.99 -25.47
CA GLU A 8 19.20 -45.67 -24.58
C GLU A 8 18.96 -44.15 -24.48
N ILE A 9 20.02 -43.34 -24.60
CA ILE A 9 19.96 -41.87 -24.59
C ILE A 9 19.47 -41.34 -25.95
N SER A 10 19.90 -41.94 -27.06
CA SER A 10 19.40 -41.60 -28.42
C SER A 10 17.89 -41.87 -28.57
N ARG A 11 17.37 -42.92 -27.93
CA ARG A 11 15.92 -43.24 -27.93
C ARG A 11 15.07 -42.29 -27.09
N MET A 12 15.67 -41.49 -26.21
CA MET A 12 14.97 -40.44 -25.45
C MET A 12 14.81 -39.13 -26.25
N GLU A 13 15.68 -38.86 -27.22
CA GLU A 13 15.58 -37.66 -28.07
C GLU A 13 14.64 -37.84 -29.28
N GLU A 14 14.42 -39.09 -29.72
CA GLU A 14 13.51 -39.40 -30.84
C GLU A 14 12.03 -39.61 -30.43
N GLY A 15 11.66 -39.18 -29.21
CA GLY A 15 10.29 -39.11 -28.68
C GLY A 15 9.42 -38.04 -29.37
N LYS A 16 9.31 -38.20 -30.69
CA LYS A 16 8.41 -37.59 -31.66
C LYS A 16 7.24 -36.81 -31.09
N ILE A 17 7.34 -35.50 -31.33
CA ILE A 17 6.27 -34.61 -31.75
C ILE A 17 5.29 -35.37 -32.67
N HIS A 18 4.16 -35.82 -32.12
CA HIS A 18 2.93 -36.04 -32.88
C HIS A 18 1.73 -35.82 -31.97
N GLY A 19 0.79 -35.03 -32.49
CA GLY A 19 -0.29 -34.41 -31.75
C GLY A 19 -1.11 -35.39 -30.91
N ALA A 20 -1.14 -35.11 -29.61
CA ALA A 20 -2.30 -35.38 -28.80
C ALA A 20 -2.90 -34.01 -28.45
N SER A 21 -4.05 -33.73 -29.06
CA SER A 21 -5.00 -32.73 -28.59
C SER A 21 -5.32 -33.04 -27.13
N VAL A 22 -4.66 -32.33 -26.21
CA VAL A 22 -4.97 -32.36 -24.79
C VAL A 22 -5.35 -30.95 -24.39
N THR A 23 -6.64 -30.68 -24.62
CA THR A 23 -7.55 -29.87 -23.78
C THR A 23 -7.01 -28.53 -23.26
N ASN A 24 -7.61 -27.44 -23.77
CA ASN A 24 -7.94 -26.21 -23.02
C ASN A 24 -7.52 -26.24 -21.52
N VAL A 25 -6.26 -25.94 -21.22
CA VAL A 25 -5.87 -25.59 -19.84
C VAL A 25 -5.98 -24.08 -19.75
N GLY A 26 -6.97 -23.67 -18.98
CA GLY A 26 -7.61 -22.36 -19.05
C GLY A 26 -6.69 -21.15 -18.91
N PHE A 27 -7.13 -20.10 -19.57
CA PHE A 27 -6.74 -18.70 -19.53
C PHE A 27 -6.69 -18.05 -18.11
N CYS A 28 -6.67 -18.82 -17.01
CA CYS A 28 -7.01 -18.35 -15.66
C CYS A 28 -5.94 -18.52 -14.56
N ALA A 29 -4.70 -18.92 -14.83
CA ALA A 29 -3.66 -18.89 -13.78
C ALA A 29 -2.24 -18.73 -14.33
N SER A 30 -1.95 -17.60 -14.98
CA SER A 30 -0.54 -17.18 -15.10
C SER A 30 -0.06 -16.72 -13.73
N THR A 31 1.12 -17.19 -13.29
CA THR A 31 1.77 -16.79 -12.02
C THR A 31 1.76 -15.27 -11.82
N SER A 32 1.90 -14.50 -12.91
CA SER A 32 1.86 -13.04 -12.88
C SER A 32 0.51 -12.47 -12.42
N VAL A 33 -0.61 -13.11 -12.80
CA VAL A 33 -1.96 -12.66 -12.42
C VAL A 33 -2.21 -12.92 -10.94
N VAL A 34 -1.79 -14.09 -10.43
CA VAL A 34 -1.91 -14.42 -9.00
C VAL A 34 -1.12 -13.46 -8.14
N VAL A 35 0.14 -13.17 -8.51
CA VAL A 35 0.99 -12.21 -7.80
C VAL A 35 0.39 -10.81 -7.83
N LEU A 36 -0.11 -10.36 -8.99
CA LEU A 36 -0.78 -9.07 -9.10
C LEU A 36 -2.02 -9.01 -8.19
N LEU A 37 -2.86 -10.04 -8.19
CA LEU A 37 -4.04 -10.08 -7.34
C LEU A 37 -3.69 -10.02 -5.85
N GLN A 38 -2.64 -10.73 -5.42
CA GLN A 38 -2.13 -10.65 -4.04
C GLN A 38 -1.70 -9.23 -3.66
N LYS A 39 -0.97 -8.54 -4.56
CA LYS A 39 -0.59 -7.13 -4.39
C LYS A 39 -1.82 -6.23 -4.23
N LEU A 40 -2.82 -6.38 -5.10
CA LEU A 40 -4.04 -5.57 -5.05
C LEU A 40 -4.85 -5.81 -3.78
N ILE A 41 -5.00 -7.07 -3.34
CA ILE A 41 -5.67 -7.41 -2.08
C ILE A 41 -4.92 -6.79 -0.90
N ALA A 42 -3.59 -6.88 -0.88
CA ALA A 42 -2.76 -6.25 0.15
C ALA A 42 -2.94 -4.72 0.19
N GLU A 43 -3.02 -4.05 -0.97
CA GLU A 43 -3.30 -2.61 -1.04
C GLU A 43 -4.70 -2.24 -0.57
N VAL A 44 -5.73 -3.02 -0.92
CA VAL A 44 -7.10 -2.81 -0.40
C VAL A 44 -7.12 -2.92 1.12
N ILE A 45 -6.58 -4.01 1.67
CA ILE A 45 -6.59 -4.29 3.11
C ILE A 45 -5.77 -3.25 3.87
N GLY A 46 -4.57 -2.93 3.40
CA GLY A 46 -3.72 -1.93 4.03
C GLY A 46 -4.35 -0.54 4.01
N THR A 47 -4.88 -0.11 2.86
CA THR A 47 -5.55 1.19 2.78
C THR A 47 -6.80 1.24 3.65
N TYR A 48 -7.59 0.15 3.69
CA TYR A 48 -8.74 0.03 4.57
C TYR A 48 -8.36 0.27 6.03
N PHE A 49 -7.36 -0.45 6.55
CA PHE A 49 -6.98 -0.30 7.95
C PHE A 49 -6.35 1.06 8.25
N VAL A 50 -5.53 1.60 7.34
CA VAL A 50 -4.94 2.94 7.48
C VAL A 50 -6.04 4.00 7.61
N ILE A 51 -7.04 3.99 6.73
CA ILE A 51 -8.15 4.95 6.77
C ILE A 51 -9.06 4.69 7.96
N PHE A 52 -9.39 3.43 8.25
CA PHE A 52 -10.25 3.07 9.37
C PHE A 52 -9.67 3.53 10.71
N ALA A 53 -8.38 3.26 10.98
CA ALA A 53 -7.74 3.66 12.23
C ALA A 53 -7.46 5.17 12.27
N GLY A 54 -6.91 5.74 11.19
CA GLY A 54 -6.58 7.16 11.10
C GLY A 54 -7.81 8.04 11.26
N CYS A 55 -8.80 7.89 10.37
CA CYS A 55 -10.06 8.64 10.45
C CYS A 55 -10.89 8.24 11.67
N GLY A 56 -10.88 6.96 12.06
CA GLY A 56 -11.57 6.51 13.28
C GLY A 56 -11.06 7.20 14.54
N SER A 57 -9.74 7.43 14.65
CA SER A 57 -9.16 8.18 15.77
C SER A 57 -9.68 9.63 15.83
N VAL A 58 -9.88 10.27 14.67
CA VAL A 58 -10.47 11.61 14.56
C VAL A 58 -11.93 11.59 15.00
N VAL A 59 -12.72 10.63 14.51
CA VAL A 59 -14.13 10.47 14.89
C VAL A 59 -14.27 10.26 16.39
N VAL A 60 -13.50 9.33 16.97
CA VAL A 60 -13.51 9.05 18.42
C VAL A 60 -13.09 10.29 19.20
N ASN A 61 -12.08 11.05 18.74
CA ASN A 61 -11.70 12.29 19.41
C ASN A 61 -12.82 13.33 19.38
N LYS A 62 -13.52 13.48 18.25
CA LYS A 62 -14.61 14.45 18.13
C LYS A 62 -15.84 14.06 18.97
N LEU A 63 -16.14 12.77 19.08
CA LEU A 63 -17.29 12.27 19.85
C LEU A 63 -17.02 12.22 21.36
N TYR A 64 -15.80 11.85 21.77
CA TYR A 64 -15.50 11.51 23.17
C TYR A 64 -14.34 12.31 23.78
N GLY A 65 -13.54 13.03 22.98
CA GLY A 65 -12.43 13.86 23.44
C GLY A 65 -11.23 13.12 24.04
N SER A 66 -11.21 11.79 23.99
CA SER A 66 -10.26 10.95 24.75
C SER A 66 -8.93 10.70 24.04
N VAL A 67 -8.88 10.83 22.71
CA VAL A 67 -7.68 10.51 21.91
C VAL A 67 -6.68 11.67 21.91
N THR A 68 -7.18 12.90 21.86
CA THR A 68 -6.41 14.16 21.70
C THR A 68 -5.59 14.22 20.40
N PHE A 69 -5.11 15.41 20.02
CA PHE A 69 -4.32 15.61 18.81
C PHE A 69 -3.06 14.71 18.74
N PRO A 70 -2.24 14.58 19.81
CA PRO A 70 -1.10 13.64 19.81
C PRO A 70 -1.50 12.19 19.57
N GLY A 71 -2.65 11.74 20.09
CA GLY A 71 -3.13 10.37 19.89
C GLY A 71 -3.54 10.10 18.43
N ILE A 72 -4.13 11.09 17.77
CA ILE A 72 -4.44 11.02 16.33
C ILE A 72 -3.13 10.88 15.52
N CYS A 73 -2.14 11.73 15.81
CA CYS A 73 -0.84 11.71 15.12
C CYS A 73 -0.16 10.35 15.24
N VAL A 74 -0.09 9.80 16.46
CA VAL A 74 0.51 8.49 16.72
C VAL A 74 -0.28 7.37 16.03
N THR A 75 -1.61 7.45 16.01
CA THR A 75 -2.45 6.43 15.35
C THR A 75 -2.15 6.32 13.85
N TRP A 76 -2.06 7.45 13.15
CA TRP A 76 -1.72 7.49 11.71
C TRP A 76 -0.38 6.83 11.40
N GLY A 77 0.67 7.14 12.16
CA GLY A 77 1.98 6.53 11.93
C GLY A 77 2.06 5.06 12.34
N LEU A 78 1.46 4.70 13.47
CA LEU A 78 1.45 3.31 13.95
C LEU A 78 0.71 2.38 12.99
N ILE A 79 -0.46 2.79 12.47
CA ILE A 79 -1.21 1.91 11.58
C ILE A 79 -0.47 1.68 10.25
N VAL A 80 0.17 2.71 9.70
CA VAL A 80 0.98 2.55 8.49
C VAL A 80 2.18 1.64 8.76
N MET A 81 2.86 1.80 9.91
CA MET A 81 3.95 0.90 10.31
C MET A 81 3.48 -0.56 10.42
N VAL A 82 2.36 -0.80 11.10
CA VAL A 82 1.77 -2.15 11.26
C VAL A 82 1.45 -2.75 9.90
N MET A 83 0.77 -2.01 9.02
CA MET A 83 0.42 -2.53 7.69
C MET A 83 1.64 -2.69 6.79
N ALA A 84 2.64 -1.81 6.88
CA ALA A 84 3.88 -1.93 6.13
C ALA A 84 4.64 -3.22 6.50
N TYR A 85 4.73 -3.56 7.79
CA TYR A 85 5.34 -4.83 8.21
C TYR A 85 4.48 -6.04 7.85
N THR A 86 3.16 -5.91 7.89
CA THR A 86 2.24 -7.03 7.67
C THR A 86 2.14 -7.40 6.19
N VAL A 87 1.97 -6.43 5.29
CA VAL A 87 1.71 -6.69 3.85
C VAL A 87 2.70 -6.00 2.90
N GLY A 88 3.69 -5.26 3.42
CA GLY A 88 4.69 -4.59 2.58
C GLY A 88 5.55 -5.53 1.76
N HIS A 89 5.81 -6.74 2.25
CA HIS A 89 6.51 -7.79 1.48
C HIS A 89 5.66 -8.35 0.32
N ILE A 90 4.35 -8.08 0.30
CA ILE A 90 3.42 -8.53 -0.74
C ILE A 90 3.26 -7.43 -1.81
N SER A 91 2.84 -6.23 -1.42
CA SER A 91 2.50 -5.15 -2.37
C SER A 91 3.56 -4.06 -2.50
N GLY A 92 4.50 -3.96 -1.57
CA GLY A 92 5.32 -2.76 -1.36
C GLY A 92 4.69 -1.75 -0.39
N ALA A 93 3.47 -2.00 0.11
CA ALA A 93 2.76 -1.17 1.08
C ALA A 93 2.66 0.31 0.68
N HIS A 94 2.09 0.58 -0.50
CA HIS A 94 1.94 1.96 -0.96
C HIS A 94 0.82 2.66 -0.19
N PHE A 95 -0.34 2.01 -0.09
CA PHE A 95 -1.58 2.46 0.59
C PHE A 95 -2.05 3.88 0.23
N ASN A 96 -1.51 4.42 -0.86
CA ASN A 96 -1.64 5.82 -1.23
C ASN A 96 -1.35 5.99 -2.73
N PRO A 97 -2.25 6.66 -3.48
CA PRO A 97 -2.04 6.97 -4.89
C PRO A 97 -0.78 7.80 -5.16
N ALA A 98 -0.45 8.78 -4.32
CA ALA A 98 0.73 9.64 -4.49
C ALA A 98 2.04 8.84 -4.34
N VAL A 99 2.09 7.93 -3.37
CA VAL A 99 3.23 7.00 -3.19
C VAL A 99 3.35 6.09 -4.41
N THR A 100 2.22 5.54 -4.88
CA THR A 100 2.16 4.68 -6.08
C THR A 100 2.67 5.38 -7.33
N ILE A 101 2.22 6.61 -7.58
CA ILE A 101 2.69 7.43 -8.70
C ILE A 101 4.19 7.66 -8.58
N THR A 102 4.68 7.99 -7.39
CA THR A 102 6.09 8.26 -7.18
C THR A 102 6.97 7.03 -7.43
N PHE A 103 6.56 5.86 -6.94
CA PHE A 103 7.25 4.60 -7.22
C PHE A 103 7.23 4.25 -8.71
N THR A 104 6.16 4.60 -9.40
CA THR A 104 6.04 4.43 -10.85
C THR A 104 7.02 5.35 -11.60
N LEU A 105 7.12 6.62 -11.18
CA LEU A 105 8.06 7.60 -11.74
C LEU A 105 9.52 7.17 -11.54
N PHE A 106 9.85 6.63 -10.36
CA PHE A 106 11.18 6.08 -10.06
C PHE A 106 11.41 4.67 -10.62
N ARG A 107 10.51 4.16 -11.48
CA ARG A 107 10.58 2.83 -12.12
C ARG A 107 10.68 1.66 -11.12
N ARG A 108 10.15 1.84 -9.91
CA ARG A 108 10.01 0.81 -8.88
C ARG A 108 8.70 0.03 -9.02
N LEU A 109 7.68 0.60 -9.67
CA LEU A 109 6.42 -0.05 -10.03
C LEU A 109 6.20 0.02 -11.56
N PRO A 110 5.75 -1.06 -12.22
CA PRO A 110 5.37 -1.01 -13.63
C PRO A 110 4.20 -0.04 -13.87
N TRP A 111 4.31 0.79 -14.89
CA TRP A 111 3.26 1.76 -15.28
C TRP A 111 1.87 1.14 -15.49
N LYS A 112 1.80 -0.14 -15.86
CA LYS A 112 0.54 -0.88 -16.04
C LYS A 112 -0.11 -1.29 -14.72
N GLU A 113 0.67 -1.45 -13.65
CA GLU A 113 0.17 -1.83 -12.32
C GLU A 113 -0.34 -0.61 -11.54
N ALA A 114 0.20 0.59 -11.81
CA ALA A 114 -0.12 1.81 -11.07
C ALA A 114 -1.62 2.15 -11.03
N PRO A 115 -2.39 2.12 -12.15
CA PRO A 115 -3.82 2.39 -12.09
C PRO A 115 -4.59 1.36 -11.26
N LEU A 116 -4.15 0.09 -11.28
CA LEU A 116 -4.80 -0.97 -10.52
C LEU A 116 -4.56 -0.80 -9.01
N TYR A 117 -3.34 -0.42 -8.61
CA TYR A 117 -3.03 -0.05 -7.23
C TYR A 117 -3.90 1.12 -6.75
N ILE A 118 -4.03 2.17 -7.57
CA ILE A 118 -4.86 3.34 -7.23
C ILE A 118 -6.32 2.92 -7.03
N ILE A 119 -6.88 2.10 -7.92
CA ILE A 119 -8.25 1.59 -7.78
C ILE A 119 -8.40 0.77 -6.49
N ALA A 120 -7.45 -0.11 -6.19
CA ALA A 120 -7.44 -0.89 -4.95
C ALA A 120 -7.42 -0.01 -3.69
N GLN A 121 -6.59 1.03 -3.68
CA GLN A 121 -6.49 1.98 -2.58
C GLN A 121 -7.80 2.78 -2.40
N LEU A 122 -8.37 3.27 -3.49
CA LEU A 122 -9.67 3.97 -3.46
C LEU A 122 -10.79 3.07 -2.93
N MET A 123 -10.82 1.79 -3.34
CA MET A 123 -11.77 0.81 -2.81
C MET A 123 -11.58 0.59 -1.30
N GLY A 124 -10.34 0.39 -0.85
CA GLY A 124 -10.04 0.22 0.58
C GLY A 124 -10.47 1.42 1.42
N SER A 125 -10.16 2.63 0.95
CA SER A 125 -10.55 3.89 1.59
C SER A 125 -12.07 4.08 1.65
N LEU A 126 -12.77 3.78 0.55
CA LEU A 126 -14.23 3.85 0.50
C LEU A 126 -14.87 2.88 1.49
N LEU A 127 -14.42 1.61 1.50
CA LEU A 127 -14.91 0.60 2.43
C LEU A 127 -14.70 1.01 3.88
N ALA A 128 -13.52 1.54 4.23
CA ALA A 128 -13.23 2.01 5.58
C ALA A 128 -14.14 3.20 5.98
N SER A 129 -14.33 4.14 5.07
CA SER A 129 -15.21 5.30 5.30
C SER A 129 -16.65 4.87 5.54
N VAL A 130 -17.16 3.91 4.76
CA VAL A 130 -18.49 3.33 4.95
C VAL A 130 -18.58 2.61 6.30
N THR A 131 -17.58 1.81 6.67
CA THR A 131 -17.54 1.15 7.99
C THR A 131 -17.62 2.16 9.13
N LEU A 132 -16.87 3.28 9.05
CA LEU A 132 -16.89 4.31 10.07
C LEU A 132 -18.28 4.97 10.21
N VAL A 133 -18.94 5.29 9.10
CA VAL A 133 -20.31 5.84 9.10
C VAL A 133 -21.33 4.86 9.69
N LEU A 134 -21.13 3.55 9.51
CA LEU A 134 -22.01 2.53 10.08
C LEU A 134 -21.74 2.24 11.56
N MET A 135 -20.49 2.40 12.01
CA MET A 135 -20.10 2.11 13.39
C MET A 135 -20.32 3.27 14.36
N PHE A 136 -20.29 4.51 13.87
CA PHE A 136 -20.39 5.72 14.68
C PHE A 136 -21.58 6.57 14.22
N ASP A 137 -22.24 7.22 15.17
CA ASP A 137 -23.25 8.23 14.88
C ASP A 137 -22.55 9.52 14.40
N ILE A 138 -22.11 9.53 13.14
CA ILE A 138 -21.37 10.66 12.56
C ILE A 138 -22.32 11.82 12.34
N THR A 139 -22.29 12.79 13.26
CA THR A 139 -22.93 14.10 13.09
C THR A 139 -22.09 14.98 12.14
N PRO A 140 -22.65 16.07 11.58
CA PRO A 140 -21.87 17.02 10.78
C PRO A 140 -20.63 17.58 11.51
N GLU A 141 -20.67 17.68 12.84
CA GLU A 141 -19.51 18.11 13.62
C GLU A 141 -18.40 17.04 13.67
N ALA A 142 -18.76 15.76 13.62
CA ALA A 142 -17.87 14.60 13.64
C ALA A 142 -17.27 14.23 12.27
N TYR A 143 -17.40 15.09 11.26
CA TYR A 143 -16.83 14.87 9.93
C TYR A 143 -15.29 14.71 10.00
N PHE A 144 -14.76 13.64 9.41
CA PHE A 144 -13.34 13.25 9.47
C PHE A 144 -12.56 13.57 8.19
N GLY A 145 -13.18 14.28 7.24
CA GLY A 145 -12.47 14.80 6.08
C GLY A 145 -11.69 16.06 6.43
N THR A 146 -10.62 16.31 5.67
CA THR A 146 -9.77 17.51 5.81
C THR A 146 -10.54 18.77 5.42
N VAL A 147 -10.36 19.84 6.19
CA VAL A 147 -10.99 21.15 5.94
C VAL A 147 -9.86 22.17 5.88
N PRO A 148 -9.65 22.85 4.75
CA PRO A 148 -8.52 23.76 4.61
C PRO A 148 -8.60 24.88 5.65
N VAL A 149 -7.57 24.98 6.48
CA VAL A 149 -7.45 26.01 7.51
C VAL A 149 -6.44 27.03 7.01
N GLY A 150 -6.90 28.24 6.73
CA GLY A 150 -6.07 29.32 6.21
C GLY A 150 -6.14 29.47 4.69
N SER A 151 -5.13 30.12 4.11
CA SER A 151 -5.10 30.41 2.68
C SER A 151 -4.69 29.19 1.86
N ASN A 152 -5.29 29.03 0.67
CA ASN A 152 -4.95 27.94 -0.27
C ASN A 152 -3.43 27.82 -0.51
N GLY A 153 -2.71 28.94 -0.53
CA GLY A 153 -1.25 28.96 -0.72
C GLY A 153 -0.46 28.39 0.45
N GLN A 154 -0.89 28.64 1.69
CA GLN A 154 -0.25 28.09 2.89
C GLN A 154 -0.47 26.58 3.00
N SER A 155 -1.71 26.12 2.81
CA SER A 155 -2.01 24.68 2.83
C SER A 155 -1.24 23.94 1.73
N LEU A 156 -1.15 24.52 0.52
CA LEU A 156 -0.35 23.95 -0.56
C LEU A 156 1.15 23.87 -0.21
N ALA A 157 1.71 24.92 0.40
CA ALA A 157 3.11 24.92 0.79
C ALA A 157 3.43 23.86 1.86
N VAL A 158 2.57 23.72 2.87
CA VAL A 158 2.70 22.67 3.90
C VAL A 158 2.63 21.29 3.26
N GLU A 159 1.62 21.05 2.42
CA GLU A 159 1.43 19.77 1.72
C GLU A 159 2.67 19.37 0.89
N ILE A 160 3.26 20.33 0.17
CA ILE A 160 4.48 20.11 -0.61
C ILE A 160 5.65 19.71 0.31
N ILE A 161 5.83 20.41 1.45
CA ILE A 161 6.95 20.15 2.37
C ILE A 161 6.80 18.77 3.03
N ILE A 162 5.62 18.45 3.57
CA ILE A 162 5.40 17.16 4.26
C ILE A 162 5.41 15.98 3.27
N SER A 163 4.89 16.17 2.05
CA SER A 163 4.96 15.16 0.98
C SER A 163 6.39 14.94 0.52
N PHE A 164 7.17 16.02 0.37
CA PHE A 164 8.59 15.91 0.07
C PHE A 164 9.33 15.13 1.16
N LEU A 165 9.09 15.41 2.44
CA LEU A 165 9.72 14.69 3.55
C LEU A 165 9.34 13.21 3.54
N LEU A 166 8.06 12.88 3.34
CA LEU A 166 7.60 11.49 3.23
C LEU A 166 8.30 10.77 2.08
N MET A 167 8.31 11.39 0.90
CA MET A 167 8.93 10.78 -0.28
C MET A 167 10.45 10.68 -0.17
N PHE A 168 11.11 11.65 0.45
CA PHE A 168 12.55 11.61 0.71
C PHE A 168 12.90 10.41 1.59
N VAL A 169 12.15 10.18 2.67
CA VAL A 169 12.36 9.03 3.56
C VAL A 169 12.08 7.72 2.83
N ILE A 170 10.95 7.61 2.11
CA ILE A 170 10.59 6.39 1.40
C ILE A 170 11.62 6.08 0.28
N CYS A 171 12.09 7.08 -0.46
CA CYS A 171 13.13 6.88 -1.47
C CYS A 171 14.45 6.46 -0.83
N GLY A 172 14.87 7.11 0.26
CA GLY A 172 16.10 6.78 0.98
C GLY A 172 16.13 5.33 1.44
N ILE A 173 15.05 4.85 2.07
CA ILE A 173 14.95 3.45 2.51
C ILE A 173 14.81 2.46 1.34
N ALA A 174 14.21 2.87 0.21
CA ALA A 174 14.04 2.03 -0.96
C ALA A 174 15.29 1.93 -1.84
N THR A 175 16.32 2.74 -1.58
CA THR A 175 17.58 2.76 -2.36
C THR A 175 18.78 2.13 -1.68
N ASP A 176 18.71 1.85 -0.38
CA ASP A 176 19.86 1.34 0.38
C ASP A 176 19.67 -0.15 0.77
N ASP A 177 20.43 -1.03 0.12
CA ASP A 177 20.36 -2.49 0.29
C ASP A 177 21.04 -2.99 1.59
N ARG A 178 21.64 -2.11 2.40
CA ARG A 178 22.32 -2.49 3.65
C ARG A 178 21.37 -2.43 4.86
N ALA A 179 20.89 -3.60 5.29
CA ALA A 179 20.24 -3.86 6.60
C ALA A 179 18.92 -3.09 6.94
N ILE A 180 18.42 -2.21 6.07
CA ILE A 180 17.30 -1.29 6.35
C ILE A 180 15.90 -1.92 6.18
N GLY A 181 15.79 -3.09 5.54
CA GLY A 181 14.49 -3.76 5.34
C GLY A 181 13.67 -3.93 6.63
N HIS A 182 14.34 -4.18 7.76
CA HIS A 182 13.69 -4.37 9.06
C HIS A 182 13.21 -3.07 9.72
N VAL A 183 13.79 -1.91 9.40
CA VAL A 183 13.42 -0.62 10.02
C VAL A 183 12.59 0.28 9.09
N SER A 184 12.40 -0.13 7.84
CA SER A 184 11.62 0.58 6.83
C SER A 184 10.23 0.97 7.32
N GLY A 185 9.47 0.03 7.90
CA GLY A 185 8.14 0.28 8.45
C GLY A 185 8.12 1.32 9.58
N ILE A 186 9.09 1.24 10.51
CA ILE A 186 9.25 2.24 11.59
C ILE A 186 9.57 3.61 11.00
N ALA A 187 10.51 3.70 10.05
CA ALA A 187 10.89 4.98 9.45
C ALA A 187 9.69 5.66 8.77
N VAL A 188 8.95 4.92 7.95
CA VAL A 188 7.75 5.45 7.27
C VAL A 188 6.67 5.86 8.27
N GLY A 189 6.37 4.99 9.25
CA GLY A 189 5.37 5.29 10.27
C GLY A 189 5.71 6.52 11.10
N MET A 190 6.96 6.64 11.56
CA MET A 190 7.42 7.81 12.33
C MET A 190 7.40 9.10 11.49
N THR A 191 7.76 9.03 10.20
CA THR A 191 7.63 10.18 9.30
C THR A 191 6.18 10.61 9.14
N ILE A 192 5.23 9.67 9.04
CA ILE A 192 3.81 9.99 8.97
C ILE A 192 3.33 10.62 10.28
N THR A 193 3.70 10.07 11.45
CA THR A 193 3.40 10.70 12.74
C THR A 193 3.87 12.16 12.78
N LEU A 194 5.12 12.43 12.36
CA LEU A 194 5.69 13.78 12.33
C LEU A 194 4.96 14.69 11.34
N ASN A 195 4.62 14.18 10.16
CA ASN A 195 3.88 14.92 9.15
C ASN A 195 2.49 15.31 9.64
N VAL A 196 1.79 14.42 10.34
CA VAL A 196 0.48 14.74 10.92
C VAL A 196 0.62 15.73 12.08
N PHE A 197 1.67 15.64 12.89
CA PHE A 197 1.96 16.64 13.93
C PHE A 197 2.15 18.05 13.36
N VAL A 198 2.76 18.17 12.19
CA VAL A 198 3.07 19.46 11.56
C VAL A 198 1.92 19.96 10.67
N GLY A 199 1.33 19.07 9.88
CA GLY A 199 0.31 19.39 8.88
C GLY A 199 -1.13 19.22 9.36
N GLY A 200 -1.37 18.54 10.48
CA GLY A 200 -2.69 18.27 11.04
C GLY A 200 -3.27 19.42 11.86
N TYR A 201 -3.04 20.67 11.47
CA TYR A 201 -3.54 21.85 12.19
C TYR A 201 -5.09 21.98 12.19
N ASP A 202 -5.78 21.05 11.53
CA ASP A 202 -7.24 20.92 11.44
C ASP A 202 -7.89 20.22 12.68
N TYR A 203 -7.10 19.62 13.58
CA TYR A 203 -7.57 18.72 14.64
C TYR A 203 -7.11 19.07 16.06
#